data_AF-A0A378R3G3-F1
#
_entry.id   AF-A0A378R3G3-F1
#
_cell.length_a   1.000
_cell.length_b   1.000
_cell.length_c   1.000
_cell.angle_alpha   90.00
_cell.angle_beta   90.00
_cell.angle_gamma   90.00
#
_symmetry.space_group_name_H-M   'P 1'
#
loop_
_entity.id
_entity.type
_entity.pdbx_description
1 polymer ?
#
loop_
_entity_poly.entity_id
_entity_poly.type
_entity_poly.pdbx_seq_one_letter_code
_entity_poly.pdbx_strand_id
1 'polypeptide(L)'
;MSEATSVEVITADVINQQALHSMQVMEQWGNGEVYNEATWIERGRQAVVKTLEGMFELGKALIVLKEHTEHGRFMEIAEQELGVKEREARRLMSATKRFATPQMQKAQPKLITLGKSKLLELLVEDDDTLVELAEGGDINGNTLDDVDRMTIKELRLALREAREDSKAKDKVMSEKNAKIDELAEKLAKNKNKQPKPADVARELSAQLASTEVSARSEISKLKDIFDGFMAHKEAHGSDHTALMVGAINQLILDCEILRGQYLLPTDTPTDEVPSWLTDETSETDVHERGMPLPFDEDDG
;
A
#
# COMPACT_ATOMS: atom_id res chain seq x y z
N MET A 1 55.68 -41.23 -44.18
CA MET A 1 54.34 -40.71 -44.54
C MET A 1 53.31 -41.77 -44.16
N SER A 2 52.63 -41.63 -43.02
CA SER A 2 51.61 -42.58 -42.54
C SER A 2 50.88 -41.99 -41.32
N GLU A 3 50.15 -40.88 -41.48
CA GLU A 3 49.37 -40.30 -40.37
C GLU A 3 48.05 -39.64 -40.79
N ALA A 4 47.60 -39.88 -42.04
CA ALA A 4 46.33 -39.32 -42.54
C ALA A 4 45.14 -40.31 -42.46
N THR A 5 45.38 -41.61 -42.25
CA THR A 5 44.36 -42.65 -42.44
C THR A 5 43.53 -42.96 -41.18
N SER A 6 43.95 -42.54 -39.98
CA SER A 6 43.25 -42.86 -38.72
C SER A 6 42.17 -41.85 -38.34
N VAL A 7 42.27 -40.58 -38.76
CA VAL A 7 41.35 -39.51 -38.33
C VAL A 7 40.07 -39.46 -39.20
N GLU A 8 40.16 -39.73 -40.50
CA GLU A 8 38.99 -39.76 -41.40
C GLU A 8 38.09 -40.99 -41.18
N VAL A 9 38.65 -42.15 -40.83
CA VAL A 9 37.89 -43.39 -40.60
C VAL A 9 37.06 -43.32 -39.31
N ILE A 10 37.61 -42.72 -38.25
CA ILE A 10 36.91 -42.56 -36.96
C ILE A 10 35.69 -41.63 -37.11
N THR A 11 35.77 -40.58 -37.93
CA THR A 11 34.65 -39.64 -38.12
C THR A 11 33.54 -40.24 -38.97
N ALA A 12 33.87 -40.97 -40.04
CA ALA A 12 32.89 -41.66 -40.88
C ALA A 12 32.16 -42.79 -40.12
N ASP A 13 32.86 -43.60 -39.33
CA ASP A 13 32.24 -44.65 -38.51
C ASP A 13 31.32 -44.07 -37.42
N VAL A 14 31.71 -42.96 -36.79
CA VAL A 14 30.87 -42.28 -35.79
C VAL A 14 29.61 -41.69 -36.44
N ILE A 15 29.72 -41.09 -37.62
CA ILE A 15 28.55 -40.60 -38.39
C ILE A 15 27.63 -41.77 -38.76
N ASN A 16 28.19 -42.90 -39.17
CA ASN A 16 27.44 -44.09 -39.54
C ASN A 16 26.73 -44.71 -38.33
N GLN A 17 27.39 -44.76 -37.17
CA GLN A 17 26.79 -45.18 -35.90
C GLN A 17 25.67 -44.25 -35.44
N GLN A 18 25.82 -42.94 -35.57
CA GLN A 18 24.77 -41.97 -35.25
C GLN A 18 23.57 -42.09 -36.19
N ALA A 19 23.80 -42.29 -37.49
CA ALA A 19 22.73 -42.51 -38.46
C ALA A 19 21.96 -43.80 -38.16
N LEU A 20 22.66 -44.91 -37.88
CA LEU A 20 22.05 -46.17 -37.48
C LEU A 20 21.25 -46.04 -36.17
N HIS A 21 21.80 -45.34 -35.18
CA HIS A 21 21.11 -45.12 -33.91
C HIS A 21 19.85 -44.26 -34.10
N SER A 22 19.93 -43.19 -34.90
CA SER A 22 18.78 -42.37 -35.25
C SER A 22 17.70 -43.17 -35.99
N MET A 23 18.08 -44.05 -36.92
CA MET A 23 17.15 -44.95 -37.60
C MET A 23 16.46 -45.92 -36.62
N GLN A 24 17.18 -46.51 -35.67
CA GLN A 24 16.60 -47.38 -34.65
C GLN A 24 15.58 -46.63 -33.77
N VAL A 25 15.89 -45.40 -33.37
CA VAL A 25 14.96 -44.56 -32.60
C VAL A 25 13.70 -44.25 -33.42
N MET A 26 13.85 -43.92 -34.71
CA MET A 26 12.71 -43.64 -35.57
C MET A 26 11.88 -44.88 -35.92
N GLU A 27 12.50 -46.05 -36.01
CA GLU A 27 11.78 -47.32 -36.18
C GLU A 27 10.92 -47.63 -34.94
N GLN A 28 11.46 -47.41 -33.75
CA GLN A 28 10.76 -47.73 -32.50
C GLN A 28 9.69 -46.70 -32.10
N TRP A 29 9.95 -45.41 -32.27
CA TRP A 29 9.07 -44.31 -31.78
C TRP A 29 8.59 -43.36 -32.87
N GLY A 30 9.14 -43.44 -34.08
CA GLY A 30 8.89 -42.49 -35.16
C GLY A 30 7.60 -42.72 -35.93
N ASN A 31 6.84 -43.78 -35.62
CA ASN A 31 5.56 -44.13 -36.26
C ASN A 31 5.64 -44.20 -37.80
N GLY A 32 6.80 -44.59 -38.35
CA GLY A 32 7.03 -44.65 -39.80
C GLY A 32 7.30 -43.30 -40.48
N GLU A 33 7.44 -42.21 -39.72
CA GLU A 33 7.81 -40.89 -40.23
C GLU A 33 9.34 -40.73 -40.34
N VAL A 34 9.79 -39.79 -41.17
CA VAL A 34 11.20 -39.36 -41.21
C VAL A 34 11.41 -38.26 -40.17
N TYR A 35 12.58 -38.22 -39.54
CA TYR A 35 12.88 -37.22 -38.52
C TYR A 35 12.81 -35.80 -39.09
N ASN A 36 11.97 -34.97 -38.48
CA ASN A 36 11.93 -33.53 -38.69
C ASN A 36 11.82 -32.86 -37.31
N GLU A 37 12.86 -32.13 -36.93
CA GLU A 37 12.97 -31.50 -35.60
C GLU A 37 11.76 -30.61 -35.27
N ALA A 38 11.33 -29.76 -36.19
CA ALA A 38 10.21 -28.84 -35.97
C ALA A 38 8.90 -29.59 -35.70
N THR A 39 8.64 -30.70 -36.41
CA THR A 39 7.45 -31.54 -36.20
C THR A 39 7.46 -32.18 -34.81
N TRP A 40 8.61 -32.70 -34.37
CA TRP A 40 8.72 -33.34 -33.06
C TRP A 40 8.66 -32.34 -31.90
N ILE A 41 9.20 -31.14 -32.08
CA ILE A 41 9.05 -30.03 -31.12
C ILE A 41 7.57 -29.66 -30.96
N GLU A 42 6.85 -29.47 -32.07
CA GLU A 42 5.43 -29.12 -32.04
C GLU A 42 4.57 -30.23 -31.41
N ARG A 43 4.86 -31.49 -31.75
CA ARG A 43 4.19 -32.66 -31.14
C ARG A 43 4.47 -32.72 -29.63
N GLY A 44 5.70 -32.43 -29.20
CA GLY A 44 6.07 -32.30 -27.79
C GLY A 44 5.29 -31.19 -27.09
N ARG A 45 5.18 -30.01 -27.72
CA ARG A 45 4.40 -28.87 -27.20
C ARG A 45 2.93 -29.24 -27.02
N GLN A 46 2.31 -29.88 -28.01
CA GLN A 46 0.92 -30.34 -27.92
C GLN A 46 0.72 -31.40 -26.84
N ALA A 47 1.68 -32.31 -26.64
CA ALA A 47 1.62 -33.28 -25.55
C ALA A 47 1.68 -32.61 -24.17
N VAL A 48 2.44 -31.53 -24.02
CA VAL A 48 2.46 -30.70 -22.79
C VAL A 48 1.10 -30.03 -22.56
N VAL A 49 0.48 -29.47 -23.60
CA VAL A 49 -0.88 -28.89 -23.50
C VAL A 49 -1.88 -29.94 -23.03
N LYS A 50 -1.91 -31.12 -23.67
CA LYS A 50 -2.83 -32.22 -23.31
C LYS A 50 -2.62 -32.73 -21.89
N THR A 51 -1.39 -32.80 -21.41
CA THR A 51 -1.12 -33.20 -20.02
C THR A 51 -1.64 -32.16 -19.02
N LEU A 52 -1.58 -30.87 -19.36
CA LEU A 52 -2.14 -29.80 -18.54
C LEU A 52 -3.67 -29.80 -18.55
N GLU A 53 -4.29 -30.00 -19.71
CA GLU A 53 -5.75 -30.19 -19.83
C GLU A 53 -6.22 -31.39 -18.97
N GLY A 54 -5.53 -32.53 -19.08
CA GLY A 54 -5.82 -33.71 -18.26
C GLY A 54 -5.66 -33.45 -16.75
N MET A 55 -4.72 -32.60 -16.33
CA MET A 55 -4.59 -32.18 -14.94
C MET A 55 -5.78 -31.34 -14.46
N PHE A 56 -6.33 -30.48 -15.32
CA PHE A 56 -7.54 -29.72 -15.01
C PHE A 56 -8.77 -30.62 -14.91
N GLU A 57 -8.94 -31.54 -15.85
CA GLU A 57 -10.03 -32.51 -15.81
C GLU A 57 -9.97 -33.37 -14.56
N LEU A 58 -8.77 -33.87 -14.21
CA LEU A 58 -8.53 -34.58 -12.96
C LEU A 58 -8.89 -33.73 -11.74
N GLY A 59 -8.50 -32.45 -11.72
CA GLY A 59 -8.86 -31.53 -10.65
C GLY A 59 -10.37 -31.32 -10.51
N LYS A 60 -11.12 -31.23 -11.62
CA LYS A 60 -12.59 -31.15 -11.61
C LYS A 60 -13.19 -32.43 -11.03
N ALA A 61 -12.71 -33.59 -11.47
CA ALA A 61 -13.13 -34.88 -10.96
C ALA A 61 -12.88 -34.99 -9.43
N LEU A 62 -11.70 -34.59 -8.95
CA LEU A 62 -11.38 -34.57 -7.52
C LEU A 62 -12.29 -33.65 -6.71
N ILE A 63 -12.66 -32.47 -7.24
CA ILE A 63 -13.62 -31.57 -6.58
C ILE A 63 -14.98 -32.23 -6.43
N VAL A 64 -15.51 -32.80 -7.52
CA VAL A 64 -16.81 -33.48 -7.52
C VAL A 64 -16.79 -34.68 -6.59
N LEU A 65 -15.75 -35.52 -6.66
CA LEU A 65 -15.60 -36.70 -5.81
C LEU A 65 -15.55 -36.31 -4.34
N LYS A 66 -14.80 -35.27 -3.97
CA LYS A 66 -14.71 -34.83 -2.57
C LYS A 66 -16.06 -34.35 -2.01
N GLU A 67 -16.89 -33.73 -2.84
CA GLU A 67 -18.21 -33.24 -2.43
C GLU A 67 -19.20 -34.40 -2.21
N HIS A 68 -19.09 -35.47 -3.01
CA HIS A 68 -20.01 -36.60 -3.01
C HIS A 68 -19.51 -37.84 -2.25
N THR A 69 -18.38 -37.76 -1.54
CA THR A 69 -17.83 -38.89 -0.77
C THR A 69 -17.69 -38.57 0.70
N GLU A 70 -17.88 -39.58 1.53
CA GLU A 70 -17.75 -39.49 2.98
C GLU A 70 -16.29 -39.26 3.40
N HIS A 71 -16.11 -38.76 4.63
CA HIS A 71 -14.77 -38.49 5.18
C HIS A 71 -13.92 -39.77 5.18
N GLY A 72 -12.73 -39.73 4.55
CA GLY A 72 -11.84 -40.89 4.39
C GLY A 72 -12.02 -41.64 3.06
N ARG A 73 -13.23 -41.74 2.51
CA ARG A 73 -13.46 -42.44 1.21
C ARG A 73 -12.84 -41.70 0.03
N PHE A 74 -12.88 -40.36 0.06
CA PHE A 74 -12.17 -39.52 -0.91
C PHE A 74 -10.67 -39.87 -0.99
N MET A 75 -10.05 -40.13 0.15
CA MET A 75 -8.62 -40.41 0.26
C MET A 75 -8.25 -41.74 -0.41
N GLU A 76 -9.05 -42.77 -0.16
CA GLU A 76 -8.86 -44.07 -0.83
C GLU A 76 -8.99 -43.94 -2.34
N ILE A 77 -10.01 -43.22 -2.84
CA ILE A 77 -10.21 -43.04 -4.29
C ILE A 77 -9.04 -42.25 -4.90
N ALA A 78 -8.62 -41.17 -4.24
CA ALA A 78 -7.50 -40.36 -4.73
C ALA A 78 -6.20 -41.17 -4.81
N GLU A 79 -5.89 -41.99 -3.80
CA GLU A 79 -4.62 -42.72 -3.74
C GLU A 79 -4.64 -44.05 -4.50
N GLN A 80 -5.69 -44.85 -4.39
CA GLN A 80 -5.73 -46.21 -4.94
C GLN A 80 -6.21 -46.26 -6.39
N GLU A 81 -7.21 -45.46 -6.75
CA GLU A 81 -7.78 -45.47 -8.10
C GLU A 81 -7.09 -44.46 -9.02
N LEU A 82 -6.75 -43.29 -8.49
CA LEU A 82 -6.18 -42.19 -9.28
C LEU A 82 -4.65 -42.05 -9.10
N GLY A 83 -4.05 -42.70 -8.11
CA GLY A 83 -2.61 -42.62 -7.84
C GLY A 83 -2.12 -41.24 -7.38
N VAL A 84 -3.00 -40.40 -6.85
CA VAL A 84 -2.70 -39.02 -6.44
C VAL A 84 -2.67 -38.93 -4.92
N LYS A 85 -1.54 -38.48 -4.37
CA LYS A 85 -1.39 -38.29 -2.92
C LYS A 85 -2.25 -37.14 -2.41
N GLU A 86 -2.64 -37.19 -1.14
CA GLU A 86 -3.50 -36.16 -0.52
C GLU A 86 -3.08 -34.71 -0.82
N ARG A 87 -1.80 -34.41 -0.61
CA ARG A 87 -1.26 -33.06 -0.77
C ARG A 87 -1.34 -32.59 -2.22
N GLU A 88 -1.13 -33.50 -3.15
CA GLU A 88 -1.22 -33.23 -4.59
C GLU A 88 -2.68 -33.04 -5.00
N ALA A 89 -3.59 -33.88 -4.52
CA ALA A 89 -5.03 -33.74 -4.76
C ALA A 89 -5.56 -32.40 -4.24
N ARG A 90 -5.23 -32.01 -3.00
CA ARG A 90 -5.64 -30.70 -2.44
C ARG A 90 -5.09 -29.54 -3.27
N ARG A 91 -3.82 -29.61 -3.68
CA ARG A 91 -3.19 -28.56 -4.49
C ARG A 91 -3.85 -28.45 -5.87
N LEU A 92 -4.13 -29.59 -6.51
CA LEU A 92 -4.76 -29.65 -7.83
C LEU A 92 -6.21 -29.16 -7.80
N MET A 93 -6.97 -29.52 -6.76
CA MET A 93 -8.34 -29.02 -6.56
C MET A 93 -8.35 -27.52 -6.31
N SER A 94 -7.44 -27.01 -5.47
CA SER A 94 -7.33 -25.56 -5.21
C SER A 94 -7.02 -24.80 -6.49
N ALA A 95 -6.04 -25.27 -7.26
CA ALA A 95 -5.71 -24.71 -8.57
C ALA A 95 -6.93 -24.72 -9.50
N THR A 96 -7.63 -25.86 -9.61
CA THR A 96 -8.78 -26.00 -10.51
C THR A 96 -9.94 -25.09 -10.12
N LYS A 97 -10.18 -24.87 -8.82
CA LYS A 97 -11.21 -23.92 -8.36
C LYS A 97 -10.89 -22.48 -8.80
N ARG A 98 -9.63 -22.05 -8.74
CA ARG A 98 -9.22 -20.72 -9.24
C ARG A 98 -9.43 -20.59 -10.75
N PHE A 99 -9.10 -21.63 -11.51
CA PHE A 99 -9.29 -21.64 -12.98
C PHE A 99 -10.74 -21.77 -13.46
N ALA A 100 -11.69 -22.04 -12.57
CA ALA A 100 -13.09 -22.16 -12.95
C ALA A 100 -13.78 -20.81 -13.21
N THR A 101 -13.17 -19.68 -12.82
CA THR A 101 -13.74 -18.34 -13.02
C THR A 101 -13.78 -17.98 -14.52
N PRO A 102 -14.82 -17.24 -15.00
CA PRO A 102 -14.92 -16.86 -16.41
C PRO A 102 -13.73 -16.05 -16.93
N GLN A 103 -13.06 -15.30 -16.05
CA GLN A 103 -11.86 -14.54 -16.38
C GLN A 103 -10.65 -15.46 -16.56
N MET A 104 -10.42 -16.41 -15.64
CA MET A 104 -9.30 -17.36 -15.75
C MET A 104 -9.47 -18.36 -16.91
N GLN A 105 -10.70 -18.69 -17.31
CA GLN A 105 -10.96 -19.50 -18.50
C GLN A 105 -10.43 -18.87 -19.79
N LYS A 106 -10.40 -17.53 -19.89
CA LYS A 106 -9.81 -16.81 -21.03
C LYS A 106 -8.29 -16.81 -21.00
N ALA A 107 -7.70 -16.74 -19.81
CA ALA A 107 -6.25 -16.75 -19.60
C ALA A 107 -5.63 -18.16 -19.74
N GLN A 108 -6.40 -19.20 -19.44
CA GLN A 108 -5.95 -20.59 -19.37
C GLN A 108 -5.14 -21.07 -20.60
N PRO A 109 -5.57 -20.85 -21.86
CA PRO A 109 -4.83 -21.36 -23.02
C PRO A 109 -3.41 -20.77 -23.14
N LYS A 110 -3.25 -19.50 -22.76
CA LYS A 110 -1.96 -18.78 -22.81
C LYS A 110 -1.06 -19.14 -21.63
N LEU A 111 -1.63 -19.37 -20.45
CA LEU A 111 -0.84 -19.78 -19.29
C LEU A 111 -0.33 -21.22 -19.42
N ILE A 112 -1.10 -22.09 -20.09
CA ILE A 112 -0.73 -23.49 -20.37
C ILE A 112 0.57 -23.62 -21.18
N THR A 113 0.91 -22.63 -22.02
CA THR A 113 2.13 -22.69 -22.83
C THR A 113 3.42 -22.57 -22.01
N LEU A 114 3.35 -22.01 -20.79
CA LEU A 114 4.50 -21.85 -19.87
C LEU A 114 4.95 -23.17 -19.21
N GLY A 115 4.16 -24.24 -19.36
CA GLY A 115 4.45 -25.55 -18.78
C GLY A 115 4.08 -25.71 -17.30
N LYS A 116 3.98 -26.97 -16.86
CA LYS A 116 3.44 -27.39 -15.54
C LYS A 116 4.09 -26.69 -14.35
N SER A 117 5.42 -26.60 -14.32
CA SER A 117 6.13 -26.09 -13.14
C SER A 117 5.94 -24.58 -12.95
N LYS A 118 5.85 -23.80 -14.04
CA LYS A 118 5.64 -22.35 -13.98
C LYS A 118 4.19 -22.01 -13.68
N LEU A 119 3.25 -22.73 -14.30
CA LEU A 119 1.83 -22.65 -13.97
C LEU A 119 1.56 -22.82 -12.48
N LEU A 120 2.23 -23.79 -11.84
CA LEU A 120 2.05 -24.08 -10.42
C LEU A 120 2.61 -23.01 -9.47
N GLU A 121 3.54 -22.16 -9.93
CA GLU A 121 4.06 -21.02 -9.18
C GLU A 121 3.18 -19.79 -9.39
N LEU A 122 2.81 -19.51 -10.64
CA LEU A 122 1.87 -18.44 -11.01
C LEU A 122 0.51 -18.60 -10.34
N LEU A 123 0.06 -19.84 -10.17
CA LEU A 123 -1.18 -20.19 -9.48
C LEU A 123 -1.33 -19.69 -8.05
N VAL A 124 -0.26 -19.18 -7.44
CA VAL A 124 -0.32 -18.58 -6.11
C VAL A 124 -0.74 -17.10 -6.17
N GLU A 125 -0.53 -16.43 -7.29
CA GLU A 125 -0.92 -15.03 -7.51
C GLU A 125 -2.43 -14.83 -7.64
N ASP A 126 -2.85 -13.56 -7.60
CA ASP A 126 -4.23 -13.15 -7.68
C ASP A 126 -4.77 -13.29 -9.11
N ASP A 127 -6.05 -13.66 -9.23
CA ASP A 127 -6.68 -13.98 -10.50
C ASP A 127 -6.59 -12.81 -11.51
N ASP A 128 -6.70 -11.57 -11.03
CA ASP A 128 -6.57 -10.37 -11.87
C ASP A 128 -5.17 -10.22 -12.47
N THR A 129 -4.12 -10.48 -11.68
CA THR A 129 -2.72 -10.40 -12.16
C THR A 129 -2.41 -11.48 -13.21
N LEU A 130 -3.01 -12.66 -13.08
CA LEU A 130 -2.84 -13.76 -14.02
C LEU A 130 -3.56 -13.51 -15.34
N VAL A 131 -4.73 -12.88 -15.28
CA VAL A 131 -5.47 -12.44 -16.46
C VAL A 131 -4.71 -11.34 -17.18
N GLU A 132 -4.20 -10.35 -16.45
CA GLU A 132 -3.40 -9.26 -17.02
C GLU A 132 -2.14 -9.80 -17.72
N LEU A 133 -1.39 -10.72 -17.08
CA LEU A 133 -0.25 -11.39 -17.71
C LEU A 133 -0.64 -12.12 -18.99
N ALA A 134 -1.78 -12.82 -18.98
CA ALA A 134 -2.27 -13.53 -20.17
C ALA A 134 -2.75 -12.57 -21.28
N GLU A 135 -3.24 -11.38 -20.93
CA GLU A 135 -3.66 -10.34 -21.90
C GLU A 135 -2.49 -9.54 -22.47
N GLY A 136 -1.26 -9.79 -21.99
CA GLY A 136 -0.03 -9.16 -22.48
C GLY A 136 0.54 -8.11 -21.54
N GLY A 137 0.02 -8.03 -20.31
CA GLY A 137 0.65 -7.29 -19.22
C GLY A 137 1.86 -8.03 -18.65
N ASP A 138 2.31 -7.58 -17.48
CA ASP A 138 3.48 -8.11 -16.81
C ASP A 138 3.21 -8.47 -15.35
N ILE A 139 4.08 -9.30 -14.77
CA ILE A 139 4.16 -9.50 -13.33
C ILE A 139 5.51 -8.96 -12.89
N ASN A 140 5.48 -7.84 -12.18
CA ASN A 140 6.68 -7.16 -11.67
C ASN A 140 7.69 -6.86 -12.81
N GLY A 141 7.19 -6.36 -13.95
CA GLY A 141 8.02 -6.06 -15.11
C GLY A 141 8.41 -7.26 -15.97
N ASN A 142 7.93 -8.47 -15.66
CA ASN A 142 8.17 -9.67 -16.47
C ASN A 142 6.93 -10.04 -17.29
N THR A 143 7.05 -9.98 -18.61
CA THR A 143 5.97 -10.39 -19.53
C THR A 143 5.82 -11.91 -19.57
N LEU A 144 4.75 -12.39 -20.22
CA LEU A 144 4.55 -13.82 -20.45
C LEU A 144 5.75 -14.48 -21.13
N ASP A 145 6.38 -13.80 -22.10
CA ASP A 145 7.56 -14.29 -22.81
C ASP A 145 8.81 -14.32 -21.91
N ASP A 146 8.97 -13.33 -21.02
CA ASP A 146 10.07 -13.32 -20.05
C ASP A 146 9.91 -14.46 -19.04
N VAL A 147 8.68 -14.67 -18.58
CA VAL A 147 8.32 -15.79 -17.71
C VAL A 147 8.59 -17.13 -18.41
N ASP A 148 8.38 -17.24 -19.73
CA ASP A 148 8.71 -18.43 -20.49
C ASP A 148 10.23 -18.66 -20.64
N ARG A 149 11.02 -17.59 -20.72
CA ARG A 149 12.49 -17.67 -20.87
C ARG A 149 13.24 -17.89 -19.55
N MET A 150 12.69 -17.43 -18.43
CA MET A 150 13.35 -17.55 -17.12
C MET A 150 13.22 -18.95 -16.51
N THR A 151 14.11 -19.25 -15.57
CA THR A 151 14.09 -20.47 -14.76
C THR A 151 13.03 -20.40 -13.66
N ILE A 152 12.65 -21.56 -13.11
CA ILE A 152 11.71 -21.63 -11.98
C ILE A 152 12.22 -20.86 -10.76
N LYS A 153 13.54 -20.80 -10.56
CA LYS A 153 14.15 -20.08 -9.43
C LYS A 153 13.97 -18.57 -9.58
N GLU A 154 14.16 -18.05 -10.78
CA GLU A 154 13.97 -16.64 -11.11
C GLU A 154 12.48 -16.27 -11.00
N LEU A 155 11.58 -17.11 -11.52
CA LEU A 155 10.13 -16.90 -11.37
C LEU A 155 9.72 -16.82 -9.89
N ARG A 156 10.23 -17.72 -9.04
CA ARG A 156 9.95 -17.68 -7.60
C ARG A 156 10.46 -16.42 -6.91
N LEU A 157 11.59 -15.88 -7.36
CA LEU A 157 12.14 -14.64 -6.82
C LEU A 157 11.27 -13.46 -7.23
N ALA A 158 10.96 -13.33 -8.53
CA ALA A 158 10.10 -12.28 -9.06
C ALA A 158 8.72 -12.26 -8.39
N LEU A 159 8.12 -13.44 -8.17
CA LEU A 159 6.84 -13.57 -7.45
C LEU A 159 6.96 -13.18 -5.97
N ARG A 160 8.08 -13.46 -5.31
CA ARG A 160 8.29 -13.04 -3.92
C ARG A 160 8.41 -11.52 -3.82
N GLU A 161 9.21 -10.91 -4.69
CA GLU A 161 9.40 -9.46 -4.75
C GLU A 161 8.07 -8.75 -5.05
N ALA A 162 7.30 -9.24 -6.02
CA ALA A 162 5.97 -8.71 -6.34
C ALA A 162 5.04 -8.65 -5.11
N ARG A 163 5.06 -9.71 -4.28
CA ARG A 163 4.26 -9.77 -3.05
C ARG A 163 4.79 -8.86 -1.95
N GLU A 164 6.10 -8.75 -1.80
CA GLU A 164 6.70 -7.85 -0.82
C GLU A 164 6.38 -6.39 -1.16
N ASP A 165 6.45 -6.03 -2.45
CA ASP A 165 6.08 -4.70 -2.95
C ASP A 165 4.58 -4.42 -2.77
N SER A 166 3.73 -5.38 -3.09
CA SER A 166 2.27 -5.26 -2.88
C SER A 166 1.95 -5.02 -1.40
N LYS A 167 2.53 -5.82 -0.49
CA LYS A 167 2.36 -5.63 0.96
C LYS A 167 2.87 -4.29 1.47
N ALA A 168 4.00 -3.82 0.93
CA ALA A 168 4.55 -2.51 1.28
C ALA A 168 3.59 -1.39 0.84
N LYS A 169 3.03 -1.48 -0.37
CA LYS A 169 2.02 -0.55 -0.88
C LYS A 169 0.76 -0.56 -0.02
N ASP A 170 0.22 -1.73 0.31
CA ASP A 170 -0.98 -1.87 1.16
C ASP A 170 -0.78 -1.24 2.54
N LYS A 171 0.39 -1.46 3.16
CA LYS A 171 0.73 -0.85 4.45
C LYS A 171 0.73 0.69 4.36
N VAL A 172 1.40 1.24 3.35
CA VAL A 172 1.43 2.69 3.13
C VAL A 172 0.03 3.25 2.87
N MET A 173 -0.81 2.54 2.12
CA MET A 173 -2.19 2.95 1.86
C MET A 173 -3.04 2.92 3.13
N SER A 174 -2.91 1.89 3.97
CA SER A 174 -3.56 1.82 5.27
C SER A 174 -3.14 2.96 6.18
N GLU A 175 -1.84 3.27 6.26
CA GLU A 175 -1.32 4.38 7.07
C GLU A 175 -1.82 5.75 6.56
N LYS A 176 -1.92 5.92 5.24
CA LYS A 176 -2.48 7.14 4.63
C LYS A 176 -3.96 7.29 4.92
N ASN A 177 -4.76 6.24 4.75
CA ASN A 177 -6.19 6.27 5.03
C ASN A 177 -6.48 6.59 6.49
N ALA A 178 -5.75 5.97 7.42
CA ALA A 178 -5.88 6.28 8.86
C ALA A 178 -5.60 7.76 9.18
N LYS A 179 -4.58 8.37 8.55
CA LYS A 179 -4.29 9.81 8.71
C LYS A 179 -5.37 10.69 8.08
N ILE A 180 -5.91 10.30 6.93
CA ILE A 180 -7.01 11.04 6.28
C ILE A 180 -8.23 11.03 7.19
N ASP A 181 -8.58 9.89 7.78
CA ASP A 181 -9.70 9.75 8.70
C ASP A 181 -9.48 10.57 9.98
N GLU A 182 -8.27 10.54 10.56
CA GLU A 182 -7.91 11.35 11.73
C GLU A 182 -8.04 12.86 11.46
N LEU A 183 -7.55 13.32 10.29
CA LEU A 183 -7.65 14.72 9.88
C LEU A 183 -9.10 15.12 9.58
N ALA A 184 -9.88 14.23 8.97
CA ALA A 184 -11.30 14.44 8.72
C ALA A 184 -12.08 14.56 10.04
N GLU A 185 -11.77 13.72 11.03
CA GLU A 185 -12.39 13.77 12.36
C GLU A 185 -12.04 15.08 13.09
N LYS A 186 -10.78 15.53 13.04
CA LYS A 186 -10.35 16.82 13.59
C LYS A 186 -11.07 18.00 12.93
N LEU A 187 -11.20 17.98 11.61
CA LEU A 187 -11.93 19.01 10.86
C LEU A 187 -13.44 18.98 11.15
N ALA A 188 -14.04 17.81 11.35
CA ALA A 188 -15.45 17.66 11.69
C ALA A 188 -15.76 18.17 13.11
N LYS A 189 -14.88 17.89 14.10
CA LYS A 189 -15.02 18.41 15.47
C LYS A 189 -14.96 19.93 15.53
N ASN A 190 -14.16 20.57 14.68
CA ASN A 190 -14.03 22.03 14.64
C ASN A 190 -15.19 22.76 13.94
N LYS A 191 -16.03 22.08 13.14
CA LYS A 191 -17.10 22.74 12.37
C LYS A 191 -18.46 22.83 13.09
N ASN A 192 -18.67 22.11 14.20
CA ASN A 192 -20.03 21.88 14.76
C ASN A 192 -20.46 22.74 15.96
N LYS A 193 -19.73 23.80 16.33
CA LYS A 193 -20.24 24.83 17.24
C LYS A 193 -19.84 26.19 16.71
N GLN A 194 -20.79 26.98 16.21
CA GLN A 194 -20.58 28.43 16.21
C GLN A 194 -20.53 28.85 17.68
N PRO A 195 -19.35 29.23 18.22
CA PRO A 195 -19.24 29.56 19.63
C PRO A 195 -19.97 30.87 19.89
N LYS A 196 -20.53 31.04 21.08
CA LYS A 196 -21.12 32.33 21.46
C LYS A 196 -20.03 33.41 21.39
N PRO A 197 -20.35 34.67 21.04
CA PRO A 197 -19.37 35.75 20.94
C PRO A 197 -18.45 35.90 22.16
N ALA A 198 -18.98 35.67 23.37
CA ALA A 198 -18.21 35.69 24.62
C ALA A 198 -17.19 34.54 24.72
N ASP A 199 -17.50 33.36 24.19
CA ASP A 199 -16.59 32.21 24.21
C ASP A 199 -15.44 32.41 23.20
N VAL A 200 -15.73 32.99 22.03
CA VAL A 200 -14.71 33.38 21.04
C VAL A 200 -13.79 34.45 21.61
N ALA A 201 -14.33 35.47 22.28
CA ALA A 201 -13.54 36.53 22.92
C ALA A 201 -12.63 35.99 24.03
N ARG A 202 -13.13 35.06 24.86
CA ARG A 202 -12.34 34.39 25.91
C ARG A 202 -11.21 33.54 25.32
N GLU A 203 -11.50 32.77 24.27
CA GLU A 203 -10.49 31.94 23.62
C GLU A 203 -9.39 32.80 22.96
N LEU A 204 -9.76 33.84 22.21
CA LEU A 204 -8.80 34.76 21.60
C LEU A 204 -7.98 35.51 22.65
N SER A 205 -8.59 35.90 23.78
CA SER A 205 -7.87 36.54 24.89
C SER A 205 -6.87 35.59 25.54
N ALA A 206 -7.23 34.31 25.72
CA ALA A 206 -6.32 33.31 26.26
C ALA A 206 -5.15 33.00 25.30
N GLN A 207 -5.42 32.92 24.00
CA GLN A 207 -4.39 32.78 22.97
C GLN A 207 -3.44 33.98 22.96
N LEU A 208 -3.97 35.21 23.00
CA LEU A 208 -3.18 36.43 23.06
C LEU A 208 -2.27 36.44 24.29
N ALA A 209 -2.81 36.15 25.48
CA ALA A 209 -2.03 36.11 26.71
C ALA A 209 -0.90 35.05 26.65
N SER A 210 -1.19 33.87 26.11
CA SER A 210 -0.16 32.82 25.94
C SER A 210 0.94 33.26 24.97
N THR A 211 0.57 33.83 23.81
CA THR A 211 1.55 34.27 22.81
C THR A 211 2.39 35.44 23.32
N GLU A 212 1.78 36.39 24.05
CA GLU A 212 2.48 37.52 24.67
C GLU A 212 3.55 37.04 25.68
N VAL A 213 3.20 36.09 26.55
CA VAL A 213 4.15 35.51 27.51
C VAL A 213 5.32 34.82 26.81
N SER A 214 5.04 34.06 25.74
CA SER A 214 6.09 33.44 24.93
C SER A 214 7.01 34.48 24.29
N ALA A 215 6.46 35.54 23.68
CA ALA A 215 7.27 36.61 23.08
C ALA A 215 8.15 37.30 24.12
N ARG A 216 7.60 37.62 25.31
CA ARG A 216 8.37 38.21 26.41
C ARG A 216 9.50 37.28 26.88
N SER A 217 9.24 35.97 26.93
CA SER A 217 10.26 34.97 27.28
C SER A 217 11.40 34.97 26.26
N GLU A 218 11.10 34.96 24.96
CA GLU A 218 12.15 35.02 23.92
C GLU A 218 12.95 36.32 23.97
N ILE A 219 12.27 37.46 24.19
CA ILE A 219 12.95 38.76 24.38
C ILE A 219 13.90 38.71 25.58
N SER A 220 13.49 38.07 26.69
CA SER A 220 14.34 37.97 27.88
C SER A 220 15.65 37.21 27.64
N LYS A 221 15.65 36.23 26.72
CA LYS A 221 16.86 35.47 26.35
C LYS A 221 17.91 36.32 25.63
N LEU A 222 17.54 37.48 25.07
CA LEU A 222 18.50 38.40 24.47
C LEU A 222 19.53 38.91 25.48
N LYS A 223 19.18 38.95 26.77
CA LYS A 223 20.10 39.38 27.83
C LYS A 223 21.38 38.54 27.84
N ASP A 224 21.26 37.21 27.88
CA ASP A 224 22.43 36.32 27.97
C ASP A 224 23.32 36.45 26.71
N ILE A 225 22.69 36.68 25.54
CA ILE A 225 23.40 36.91 24.28
C ILE A 225 24.14 38.25 24.31
N PHE A 226 23.49 39.29 24.83
CA PHE A 226 24.06 40.64 24.96
C PHE A 226 25.21 40.66 25.95
N ASP A 227 25.09 39.96 27.08
CA ASP A 227 26.17 39.77 28.04
C ASP A 227 27.36 39.04 27.39
N GLY A 228 27.11 38.05 26.52
CA GLY A 228 28.13 37.40 25.70
C GLY A 228 28.86 38.35 24.74
N PHE A 229 28.13 39.26 24.08
CA PHE A 229 28.74 40.30 23.24
C PHE A 229 29.57 41.29 24.05
N MET A 230 29.12 41.66 25.25
CA MET A 230 29.87 42.53 26.16
C MET A 230 31.17 41.87 26.63
N ALA A 231 31.12 40.60 27.04
CA ALA A 231 32.31 39.84 27.40
C ALA A 231 33.29 39.68 26.23
N HIS A 232 32.79 39.44 25.02
CA HIS A 232 33.63 39.38 23.81
C HIS A 232 34.28 40.74 23.49
N LYS A 233 33.55 41.84 23.67
CA LYS A 233 34.10 43.21 23.52
C LYS A 233 35.22 43.47 24.53
N GLU A 234 35.05 43.06 25.78
CA GLU A 234 36.08 43.19 26.81
C GLU A 234 37.32 42.33 26.52
N ALA A 235 37.13 41.09 26.06
CA ALA A 235 38.23 40.17 25.79
C ALA A 235 39.01 40.48 24.50
N HIS A 236 38.34 41.02 23.47
CA HIS A 236 38.89 41.12 22.11
C HIS A 236 38.77 42.52 21.48
N GLY A 237 38.27 43.51 22.20
CA GLY A 237 38.14 44.90 21.73
C GLY A 237 37.17 45.12 20.56
N SER A 238 36.36 44.11 20.22
CA SER A 238 35.41 44.17 19.09
C SER A 238 34.07 44.75 19.54
N ASP A 239 33.64 45.87 18.95
CA ASP A 239 32.39 46.53 19.33
C ASP A 239 31.18 46.00 18.55
N HIS A 240 30.19 45.48 19.28
CA HIS A 240 28.95 44.91 18.73
C HIS A 240 27.71 45.76 19.02
N THR A 241 27.90 46.96 19.57
CA THR A 241 26.80 47.85 20.01
C THR A 241 25.79 48.11 18.89
N ALA A 242 26.24 48.32 17.65
CA ALA A 242 25.36 48.56 16.51
C ALA A 242 24.42 47.37 16.20
N LEU A 243 24.89 46.13 16.38
CA LEU A 243 24.09 44.92 16.17
C LEU A 243 23.03 44.77 17.26
N MET A 244 23.40 45.02 18.52
CA MET A 244 22.48 44.96 19.66
C MET A 244 21.37 46.01 19.53
N VAL A 245 21.74 47.25 19.18
CA VAL A 245 20.78 48.33 18.92
C VAL A 245 19.88 48.00 17.73
N GLY A 246 20.43 47.47 16.64
CA GLY A 246 19.64 47.04 15.48
C GLY A 246 18.60 45.97 15.83
N ALA A 247 18.96 44.99 16.65
CA ALA A 247 18.04 43.95 17.10
C ALA A 247 16.87 44.50 17.93
N ILE A 248 17.14 45.41 18.88
CA ILE A 248 16.08 46.07 19.66
C ILE A 248 15.18 46.91 18.76
N ASN A 249 15.78 47.73 17.88
CA ASN A 249 15.03 48.62 17.01
C ASN A 249 14.09 47.86 16.06
N GLN A 250 14.50 46.69 15.56
CA GLN A 250 13.65 45.86 14.71
C GLN A 250 12.44 45.33 15.49
N LEU A 251 12.63 44.84 16.72
CA LEU A 251 11.53 44.38 17.57
C LEU A 251 10.55 45.51 17.91
N ILE A 252 11.06 46.72 18.16
CA ILE A 252 10.22 47.90 18.37
C ILE A 252 9.41 48.19 17.11
N LEU A 253 10.06 48.25 15.94
CA LEU A 253 9.39 48.52 14.67
C LEU A 253 8.28 47.50 14.37
N ASP A 254 8.53 46.21 14.60
CA ASP A 254 7.55 45.16 14.38
C ASP A 254 6.31 45.35 15.28
N CYS A 255 6.52 45.71 16.55
CA CYS A 255 5.43 46.08 17.47
C CYS A 255 4.68 47.35 17.01
N GLU A 256 5.38 48.35 16.48
CA GLU A 256 4.75 49.56 15.97
C GLU A 256 3.95 49.33 14.68
N ILE A 257 4.42 48.45 13.80
CA ILE A 257 3.68 47.99 12.62
C ILE A 257 2.37 47.32 13.06
N LEU A 258 2.43 46.41 14.02
CA LEU A 258 1.23 45.77 14.57
C LEU A 258 0.28 46.81 15.19
N ARG A 259 0.80 47.73 16.00
CA ARG A 259 0.00 48.84 16.58
C ARG A 259 -0.69 49.66 15.50
N GLY A 260 0.03 50.03 14.43
CA GLY A 260 -0.49 50.82 13.31
C GLY A 260 -1.54 50.09 12.49
N GLN A 261 -1.37 48.78 12.24
CA GLN A 261 -2.32 47.96 11.49
C GLN A 261 -3.70 47.91 12.16
N TYR A 262 -3.73 47.91 13.49
CA TYR A 262 -4.97 47.84 14.28
C TYR A 262 -5.41 49.19 14.87
N LEU A 263 -4.76 50.29 14.49
CA LEU A 263 -5.04 51.65 14.96
C LEU A 263 -5.08 51.76 16.50
N LEU A 264 -4.21 51.01 17.19
CA LEU A 264 -4.20 50.94 18.65
C LEU A 264 -3.54 52.18 19.25
N PRO A 265 -4.10 52.76 20.33
CA PRO A 265 -3.50 53.89 21.02
C PRO A 265 -2.19 53.48 21.73
N THR A 266 -1.29 54.44 21.91
CA THR A 266 -0.02 54.22 22.63
C THR A 266 -0.25 54.10 24.14
N ASP A 267 -1.22 54.84 24.68
CA ASP A 267 -1.58 54.84 26.09
C ASP A 267 -2.77 53.90 26.33
N THR A 268 -2.76 53.21 27.47
CA THR A 268 -3.89 52.36 27.86
C THR A 268 -5.13 53.22 28.10
N PRO A 269 -6.28 52.94 27.44
CA PRO A 269 -7.53 53.62 27.73
C PRO A 269 -7.87 53.48 29.23
N THR A 270 -8.09 54.59 29.93
CA THR A 270 -8.25 54.58 31.39
C THR A 270 -9.66 54.26 31.88
N ASP A 271 -10.69 54.22 31.01
CA ASP A 271 -12.10 54.23 31.47
C ASP A 271 -13.10 53.33 30.72
N GLU A 272 -12.67 52.38 29.88
CA GLU A 272 -13.64 51.53 29.17
C GLU A 272 -13.47 50.05 29.51
N VAL A 273 -14.39 49.54 30.34
CA VAL A 273 -14.64 48.09 30.45
C VAL A 273 -15.15 47.64 29.07
N PRO A 274 -14.49 46.66 28.40
CA PRO A 274 -14.90 46.24 27.07
C PRO A 274 -16.36 45.77 27.05
N SER A 275 -17.10 46.10 25.98
CA SER A 275 -18.53 45.81 25.84
C SER A 275 -18.89 44.32 25.89
N TRP A 276 -17.92 43.42 25.72
CA TRP A 276 -18.09 41.98 25.84
C TRP A 276 -17.95 41.44 27.28
N LEU A 277 -17.56 42.30 28.23
CA LEU A 277 -17.39 41.97 29.65
C LEU A 277 -18.57 42.48 30.52
N THR A 278 -19.44 43.32 29.97
CA THR A 278 -20.52 44.01 30.72
C THR A 278 -21.84 43.23 30.80
N ASP A 279 -21.92 42.02 30.26
CA ASP A 279 -23.18 41.29 30.11
C ASP A 279 -23.29 40.10 31.09
N GLU A 280 -23.36 40.35 32.41
CA GLU A 280 -23.80 39.35 33.43
C GLU A 280 -24.43 39.94 34.72
N THR A 281 -25.04 41.15 34.71
CA THR A 281 -25.71 41.66 35.95
C THR A 281 -27.05 42.39 35.74
N SER A 282 -27.89 41.95 34.81
CA SER A 282 -29.29 42.42 34.82
C SER A 282 -30.27 41.40 34.27
N GLU A 283 -30.59 40.36 35.03
CA GLU A 283 -31.88 39.67 34.91
C GLU A 283 -32.08 38.70 36.09
N THR A 284 -32.59 39.21 37.22
CA THR A 284 -33.44 38.47 38.18
C THR A 284 -33.99 39.46 39.20
N ASP A 285 -35.08 40.17 38.87
CA ASP A 285 -36.21 40.32 39.80
C ASP A 285 -37.43 40.99 39.14
N VAL A 286 -38.16 40.27 38.30
CA VAL A 286 -39.57 40.57 38.04
C VAL A 286 -40.31 39.24 37.87
N HIS A 287 -40.69 38.58 38.96
CA HIS A 287 -41.88 37.73 39.03
C HIS A 287 -42.19 37.27 40.47
N GLU A 288 -42.62 38.20 41.33
CA GLU A 288 -43.49 37.84 42.45
C GLU A 288 -44.97 38.00 42.06
N ARG A 289 -45.58 36.84 41.77
CA ARG A 289 -46.98 36.43 42.00
C ARG A 289 -48.10 37.43 41.66
N GLY A 290 -48.64 37.27 40.45
CA GLY A 290 -50.09 37.33 40.24
C GLY A 290 -50.68 35.92 40.32
N MET A 291 -51.19 35.51 41.49
CA MET A 291 -52.15 34.40 41.58
C MET A 291 -53.55 35.01 41.77
N PRO A 292 -54.59 34.54 41.06
CA PRO A 292 -55.91 35.17 41.09
C PRO A 292 -56.65 34.85 42.39
N LEU A 293 -57.37 35.87 42.89
CA LEU A 293 -58.17 35.87 44.11
C LEU A 293 -59.32 34.85 44.06
N PRO A 294 -59.64 34.15 45.16
CA PRO A 294 -60.95 33.56 45.35
C PRO A 294 -61.95 34.63 45.82
N PHE A 295 -63.06 34.75 45.10
CA PHE A 295 -64.31 35.30 45.62
C PHE A 295 -64.74 34.47 46.83
N ASP A 296 -65.09 35.13 47.93
CA ASP A 296 -66.41 35.00 48.58
C ASP A 296 -66.61 36.12 49.63
N GLU A 297 -67.77 36.76 49.49
CA GLU A 297 -68.62 37.53 50.40
C GLU A 297 -68.27 37.55 51.90
N ASP A 298 -68.21 38.72 52.56
CA ASP A 298 -69.37 39.32 53.24
C ASP A 298 -69.01 40.54 54.12
N ASP A 299 -69.97 41.48 54.16
CA ASP A 299 -70.37 42.42 55.22
C ASP A 299 -69.43 43.48 55.83
N GLY A 300 -69.87 44.75 55.72
CA GLY A 300 -69.43 45.89 56.54
C GLY A 300 -69.68 47.26 55.92
#